data_AF-A0A0N9IBX9-F1
#
_entry.id   AF-A0A0N9IBX9-F1
#
_cell.length_a   1.000
_cell.length_b   1.000
_cell.length_c   1.000
_cell.angle_alpha   90.00
_cell.angle_beta   90.00
_cell.angle_gamma   90.00
#
_symmetry.space_group_name_H-M   'P 1'
#
loop_
_entity.id
_entity.type
_entity.pdbx_description
1 polymer ?
#
loop_
_entity_poly.entity_id
_entity_poly.type
_entity_poly.pdbx_seq_one_letter_code
_entity_poly.pdbx_strand_id
1 'polypeptide(L)'
;MMRVTRLALVALLLTAGCGQSVTGVAVPDPEAARQATAGLYSSSVKAVEKYIRETRDFRGTIFFYAAVNERKSGSDVDITMRGVPPSTIIKSRSKTPPGYDYDIYHPANDPLDYVRLGKAYTSIAPTPWVSMQTTGADIDCAITGIQTLCKIISALDATDKAPPPGRDTTGTRLPDGSTEVRTDITLKAFVDNAVINIPADVAKLIDPELMSRLVAVKIVVNSDRTLRKAEVRGEVRSAKTKVQVEVGYESRGPSDATDFPAAPPPGEITALPADRAARTDFWNRMAAVQK
;
A
#
# COMPACT_ATOMS: atom_id res chain seq x y z
N MET A 1 -55.72 11.61 -88.26
CA MET A 1 -55.16 12.70 -87.43
C MET A 1 -54.76 12.14 -86.07
N MET A 2 -53.48 11.86 -85.85
CA MET A 2 -52.71 12.04 -84.60
C MET A 2 -51.29 11.53 -84.84
N ARG A 3 -50.32 12.26 -84.29
CA ARG A 3 -48.94 12.40 -84.73
C ARG A 3 -48.03 11.26 -84.29
N VAL A 4 -47.11 10.91 -85.17
CA VAL A 4 -45.88 10.14 -84.94
C VAL A 4 -44.73 11.11 -84.56
N THR A 5 -43.71 10.54 -83.89
CA THR A 5 -42.30 10.97 -83.69
C THR A 5 -41.95 12.04 -82.65
N ARG A 6 -41.10 11.65 -81.67
CA ARG A 6 -39.71 12.13 -81.49
C ARG A 6 -38.93 11.33 -80.43
N LEU A 7 -37.79 10.75 -80.84
CA LEU A 7 -36.65 10.42 -79.98
C LEU A 7 -35.94 11.72 -79.55
N ALA A 8 -35.43 11.77 -78.31
CA ALA A 8 -34.17 12.46 -77.99
C ALA A 8 -33.61 11.98 -76.64
N LEU A 9 -32.37 11.50 -76.71
CA LEU A 9 -31.49 11.03 -75.64
C LEU A 9 -30.80 12.25 -75.01
N VAL A 10 -30.87 12.44 -73.68
CA VAL A 10 -29.91 13.32 -72.95
C VAL A 10 -29.58 12.66 -71.61
N ALA A 11 -28.33 12.22 -71.51
CA ALA A 11 -27.68 11.83 -70.28
C ALA A 11 -27.48 13.05 -69.37
N LEU A 12 -27.87 12.95 -68.10
CA LEU A 12 -27.39 13.84 -67.05
C LEU A 12 -27.00 12.99 -65.84
N LEU A 13 -25.70 12.69 -65.84
CA LEU A 13 -24.82 12.43 -64.71
C LEU A 13 -25.34 13.03 -63.39
N LEU A 14 -26.10 12.26 -62.62
CA LEU A 14 -26.30 12.52 -61.20
C LEU A 14 -25.15 11.89 -60.44
N THR A 15 -24.06 12.66 -60.40
CA THR A 15 -23.13 12.79 -59.28
C THR A 15 -22.95 11.55 -58.41
N ALA A 16 -22.01 10.70 -58.80
CA ALA A 16 -21.20 9.92 -57.86
C ALA A 16 -20.39 10.90 -57.00
N GLY A 17 -21.06 11.55 -56.06
CA GLY A 17 -20.40 12.23 -54.95
C GLY A 17 -19.98 11.18 -53.95
N CYS A 18 -18.85 10.52 -54.19
CA CYS A 18 -18.09 9.82 -53.16
C CYS A 18 -17.62 10.87 -52.14
N GLY A 19 -18.52 11.35 -51.30
CA GLY A 19 -18.17 11.99 -50.05
C GLY A 19 -17.52 10.91 -49.20
N GLN A 20 -16.20 10.79 -49.31
CA GLN A 20 -15.42 10.05 -48.32
C GLN A 20 -15.75 10.72 -46.99
N SER A 21 -16.55 10.05 -46.16
CA SER A 21 -16.72 10.45 -44.77
C SER A 21 -15.33 10.40 -44.16
N VAL A 22 -14.72 11.56 -43.97
CA VAL A 22 -13.54 11.67 -43.12
C VAL A 22 -14.03 11.31 -41.73
N THR A 23 -13.83 10.06 -41.34
CA THR A 23 -14.10 9.59 -39.99
C THR A 23 -13.12 10.32 -39.08
N GLY A 24 -13.49 11.51 -38.64
CA GLY A 24 -12.73 12.25 -37.64
C GLY A 24 -12.65 11.38 -36.40
N VAL A 25 -11.46 10.90 -36.06
CA VAL A 25 -11.24 10.24 -34.77
C VAL A 25 -11.26 11.35 -33.73
N ALA A 26 -12.16 11.27 -32.77
CA ALA A 26 -12.19 12.22 -31.65
C ALA A 26 -10.83 12.18 -30.95
N VAL A 27 -10.07 13.28 -31.03
CA VAL A 27 -8.85 13.44 -30.26
C VAL A 27 -9.28 13.91 -28.87
N PRO A 28 -8.92 13.19 -27.79
CA PRO A 28 -9.24 13.62 -26.45
C PRO A 28 -8.64 15.00 -26.17
N ASP A 29 -9.44 15.90 -25.60
CA ASP A 29 -8.93 17.18 -25.10
C ASP A 29 -7.89 16.90 -24.00
N PRO A 30 -6.62 17.28 -24.20
CA PRO A 30 -5.56 17.03 -23.22
C PRO A 30 -5.83 17.69 -21.87
N GLU A 31 -6.50 18.85 -21.82
CA GLU A 31 -6.84 19.53 -20.58
C GLU A 31 -7.92 18.77 -19.81
N ALA A 32 -9.00 18.38 -20.49
CA ALA A 32 -10.05 17.56 -19.90
C ALA A 32 -9.50 16.22 -19.37
N ALA A 33 -8.57 15.58 -20.10
CA ALA A 33 -7.92 14.35 -19.67
C ALA A 33 -7.07 14.54 -18.40
N ARG A 34 -6.32 15.65 -18.31
CA ARG A 34 -5.56 16.02 -17.11
C ARG A 34 -6.47 16.29 -15.92
N GLN A 35 -7.55 17.05 -16.10
CA GLN A 35 -8.51 17.33 -15.03
C GLN A 35 -9.22 16.06 -14.54
N ALA A 36 -9.64 15.19 -15.45
CA ALA A 36 -10.24 13.91 -15.10
C ALA A 36 -9.28 13.05 -14.25
N THR A 37 -8.01 13.00 -14.65
CA THR A 37 -6.96 12.28 -13.91
C THR A 37 -6.71 12.86 -12.53
N ALA A 38 -6.61 14.19 -12.42
CA ALA A 38 -6.45 14.87 -11.13
C ALA A 38 -7.66 14.62 -10.20
N GLY A 39 -8.88 14.57 -10.76
CA GLY A 39 -10.09 14.21 -10.03
C GLY A 39 -10.06 12.78 -9.48
N LEU A 40 -9.65 11.81 -10.30
CA LEU A 40 -9.48 10.41 -9.86
C LEU A 40 -8.40 10.29 -8.79
N TYR A 41 -7.26 10.96 -8.96
CA TYR A 41 -6.19 11.00 -7.97
C TYR A 41 -6.68 11.54 -6.61
N SER A 42 -7.29 12.73 -6.61
CA SER A 42 -7.80 13.36 -5.38
C SER A 42 -8.85 12.49 -4.69
N SER A 43 -9.76 11.88 -5.46
CA SER A 43 -10.76 10.97 -4.91
C SER A 43 -10.14 9.72 -4.28
N SER A 44 -9.10 9.15 -4.90
CA SER A 44 -8.43 7.96 -4.39
C SER A 44 -7.64 8.24 -3.11
N VAL A 45 -6.93 9.37 -3.04
CA VAL A 45 -6.26 9.80 -1.79
C VAL A 45 -7.27 10.04 -0.67
N LYS A 46 -8.38 10.72 -0.96
CA LYS A 46 -9.46 10.90 0.03
C LYS A 46 -10.05 9.59 0.52
N ALA A 47 -10.15 8.56 -0.33
CA ALA A 47 -10.60 7.24 0.07
C ALA A 47 -9.61 6.56 1.04
N VAL A 48 -8.29 6.69 0.79
CA VAL A 48 -7.25 6.22 1.71
C VAL A 48 -7.34 6.94 3.06
N GLU A 49 -7.41 8.27 3.04
CA GLU A 49 -7.52 9.07 4.26
C GLU A 49 -8.80 8.77 5.06
N LYS A 50 -9.92 8.57 4.37
CA LYS A 50 -11.18 8.15 4.98
C LYS A 50 -11.02 6.79 5.67
N TYR A 51 -10.40 5.83 4.98
CA TYR A 51 -10.12 4.51 5.54
C TYR A 51 -9.27 4.60 6.82
N ILE A 52 -8.20 5.39 6.80
CA ILE A 52 -7.33 5.62 7.96
C ILE A 52 -8.13 6.13 9.17
N ARG A 53 -9.03 7.10 8.97
CA ARG A 53 -9.76 7.75 10.07
C ARG A 53 -10.99 6.99 10.56
N GLU A 54 -11.69 6.29 9.68
CA GLU A 54 -13.03 5.75 9.97
C GLU A 54 -13.05 4.24 10.18
N THR A 55 -12.03 3.51 9.72
CA THR A 55 -12.03 2.05 9.83
C THR A 55 -11.73 1.62 11.26
N ARG A 56 -12.65 0.85 11.84
CA ARG A 56 -12.56 0.30 13.21
C ARG A 56 -12.62 -1.22 13.28
N ASP A 57 -13.29 -1.83 12.30
CA ASP A 57 -13.38 -3.29 12.15
C ASP A 57 -12.81 -3.67 10.78
N PHE A 58 -11.63 -4.29 10.75
CA PHE A 58 -11.00 -4.64 9.49
C PHE A 58 -10.02 -5.80 9.58
N ARG A 59 -9.80 -6.40 8.42
CA ARG A 59 -8.68 -7.27 8.10
C ARG A 59 -7.86 -6.62 7.00
N GLY A 60 -6.55 -6.69 7.13
CA GLY A 60 -5.62 -6.16 6.14
C GLY A 60 -4.37 -7.02 6.04
N THR A 61 -3.75 -7.01 4.87
CA THR A 61 -2.44 -7.62 4.66
C THR A 61 -1.47 -6.53 4.24
N ILE A 62 -0.36 -6.44 4.94
CA ILE A 62 0.80 -5.64 4.57
C ILE A 62 1.80 -6.60 3.95
N PHE A 63 2.36 -6.24 2.81
CA PHE A 63 3.52 -6.92 2.27
C PHE A 63 4.63 -5.90 2.16
N PHE A 64 5.86 -6.29 2.48
CA PHE A 64 7.01 -5.48 2.15
C PHE A 64 8.21 -6.32 1.75
N TYR A 65 9.03 -5.73 0.90
CA TYR A 65 10.32 -6.20 0.49
C TYR A 65 11.19 -4.98 0.20
N ALA A 66 12.39 -4.97 0.75
CA ALA A 66 13.40 -3.96 0.44
C ALA A 66 14.72 -4.67 0.19
N ALA A 67 15.45 -4.25 -0.84
CA ALA A 67 16.81 -4.64 -1.08
C ALA A 67 17.67 -3.44 -1.43
N VAL A 68 18.83 -3.32 -0.79
CA VAL A 68 19.90 -2.38 -1.15
C VAL A 68 21.15 -3.22 -1.39
N ASN A 69 21.53 -3.36 -2.65
CA ASN A 69 22.56 -4.31 -3.10
C ASN A 69 22.22 -5.73 -2.61
N GLU A 70 23.12 -6.37 -1.86
CA GLU A 70 22.93 -7.73 -1.30
C GLU A 70 22.12 -7.75 0.00
N ARG A 71 21.87 -6.59 0.63
CA ARG A 71 21.11 -6.50 1.88
C ARG A 71 19.63 -6.48 1.55
N LYS A 72 18.90 -7.52 1.94
CA LYS A 72 17.47 -7.66 1.65
C LYS A 72 16.67 -8.12 2.85
N SER A 73 15.43 -7.65 2.95
CA SER A 73 14.46 -8.04 3.95
C SER A 73 13.08 -8.03 3.33
N GLY A 74 12.21 -8.95 3.76
CA GLY A 74 10.81 -8.94 3.34
C GLY A 74 9.94 -9.77 4.25
N SER A 75 8.68 -9.34 4.41
CA SER A 75 7.69 -10.04 5.22
C SER A 75 6.28 -9.74 4.72
N ASP A 76 5.37 -10.66 5.02
CA ASP A 76 3.94 -10.41 5.00
C ASP A 76 3.47 -10.22 6.45
N VAL A 77 2.60 -9.25 6.68
CA VAL A 77 2.01 -8.99 7.98
C VAL A 77 0.50 -8.91 7.81
N ASP A 78 -0.22 -9.90 8.34
CA ASP A 78 -1.67 -9.81 8.43
C ASP A 78 -2.04 -9.06 9.71
N ILE A 79 -3.01 -8.16 9.61
CA ILE A 79 -3.59 -7.48 10.76
C ILE A 79 -5.11 -7.64 10.75
N THR A 80 -5.66 -7.90 11.93
CA THR A 80 -7.09 -7.80 12.19
C THR A 80 -7.34 -6.90 13.39
N MET A 81 -8.33 -6.02 13.30
CA MET A 81 -8.75 -5.15 14.39
C MET A 81 -10.27 -5.13 14.51
N ARG A 82 -10.80 -5.13 15.73
CA ARG A 82 -12.24 -5.05 15.99
C ARG A 82 -12.58 -4.29 17.27
N GLY A 83 -13.61 -3.45 17.21
CA GLY A 83 -14.25 -2.82 18.36
C GLY A 83 -13.55 -1.57 18.90
N VAL A 84 -14.13 -1.00 19.96
CA VAL A 84 -13.62 0.17 20.69
C VAL A 84 -13.90 -0.05 22.20
N PRO A 85 -12.89 -0.27 23.07
CA PRO A 85 -11.46 -0.39 22.76
C PRO A 85 -11.14 -1.56 21.81
N PRO A 86 -10.11 -1.43 20.95
CA PRO A 86 -9.85 -2.41 19.91
C PRO A 86 -9.24 -3.68 20.48
N SER A 87 -9.71 -4.83 19.99
CA SER A 87 -8.91 -6.06 19.97
C SER A 87 -8.08 -6.06 18.69
N THR A 88 -6.80 -6.43 18.77
CA THR A 88 -5.93 -6.50 17.59
C THR A 88 -5.14 -7.80 17.55
N ILE A 89 -4.98 -8.38 16.36
CA ILE A 89 -4.03 -9.45 16.11
C ILE A 89 -3.18 -9.10 14.90
N ILE A 90 -1.87 -9.24 15.05
CA ILE A 90 -0.86 -9.03 14.02
C ILE A 90 -0.11 -10.34 13.84
N LYS A 91 -0.02 -10.84 12.61
CA LYS A 91 0.71 -12.06 12.27
C LYS A 91 1.83 -11.71 11.31
N SER A 92 3.06 -11.68 11.81
CA SER A 92 4.25 -11.39 11.00
C SER A 92 4.86 -12.68 10.46
N ARG A 93 5.01 -12.76 9.14
CA ARG A 93 5.58 -13.90 8.42
C ARG A 93 6.77 -13.45 7.61
N SER A 94 7.97 -13.79 8.06
CA SER A 94 9.18 -13.39 7.36
C SER A 94 9.34 -14.19 6.08
N LYS A 95 9.66 -13.50 4.98
CA LYS A 95 9.96 -14.12 3.67
C LYS A 95 11.44 -14.13 3.38
N THR A 96 12.20 -13.21 3.95
CA THR A 96 13.63 -13.06 3.66
C THR A 96 14.37 -12.55 4.90
N PRO A 97 15.14 -13.42 5.59
CA PRO A 97 15.06 -14.90 5.51
C PRO A 97 13.75 -15.47 6.08
N PRO A 98 13.26 -16.64 5.62
CA PRO A 98 12.05 -17.24 6.14
C PRO A 98 12.24 -17.84 7.55
N GLY A 99 11.13 -18.02 8.29
CA GLY A 99 11.11 -18.72 9.58
C GLY A 99 11.21 -17.83 10.83
N TYR A 100 11.34 -16.51 10.64
CA TYR A 100 11.43 -15.50 11.69
C TYR A 100 10.06 -14.91 12.04
N ASP A 101 9.09 -15.81 12.25
CA ASP A 101 7.68 -15.47 12.41
C ASP A 101 7.33 -15.17 13.87
N TYR A 102 6.37 -14.30 14.09
CA TYR A 102 5.77 -14.06 15.41
C TYR A 102 4.36 -13.48 15.24
N ASP A 103 3.54 -13.63 16.28
CA ASP A 103 2.22 -13.00 16.35
C ASP A 103 2.18 -12.04 17.53
N ILE A 104 1.42 -10.95 17.43
CA ILE A 104 1.08 -10.06 18.54
C ILE A 104 -0.43 -10.06 18.68
N TYR A 105 -0.94 -10.32 19.87
CA TYR A 105 -2.36 -10.28 20.19
C TYR A 105 -2.60 -9.32 21.35
N HIS A 106 -3.51 -8.38 21.16
CA HIS A 106 -4.01 -7.48 22.20
C HIS A 106 -5.52 -7.70 22.34
N PRO A 107 -5.98 -8.35 23.41
CA PRO A 107 -7.41 -8.46 23.70
C PRO A 107 -8.01 -7.10 24.08
N ALA A 108 -9.26 -6.87 23.69
CA ALA A 108 -9.97 -5.65 24.09
C ALA A 108 -10.05 -5.51 25.62
N ASN A 109 -9.71 -4.32 26.13
CA ASN A 109 -9.67 -3.96 27.56
C ASN A 109 -8.58 -4.66 28.40
N ASP A 110 -7.65 -5.40 27.77
CA ASP A 110 -6.51 -5.97 28.47
C ASP A 110 -5.35 -4.95 28.50
N PRO A 111 -4.69 -4.68 29.65
CA PRO A 111 -3.51 -3.83 29.69
C PRO A 111 -2.26 -4.48 29.04
N LEU A 112 -2.34 -5.74 28.62
CA LEU A 112 -1.21 -6.50 28.10
C LEU A 112 -1.32 -6.78 26.60
N ASP A 113 -0.16 -6.73 25.94
CA ASP A 113 0.06 -7.35 24.64
C ASP A 113 0.69 -8.73 24.85
N TYR A 114 0.27 -9.71 24.05
CA TYR A 114 0.79 -11.07 24.06
C TYR A 114 1.52 -11.37 22.76
N VAL A 115 2.81 -11.63 22.84
CA VAL A 115 3.64 -11.99 21.68
C VAL A 115 3.83 -13.49 21.63
N ARG A 116 3.36 -14.14 20.56
CA ARG A 116 3.61 -15.55 20.28
C ARG A 116 4.93 -15.69 19.54
N LEU A 117 5.87 -16.41 20.14
CA LEU A 117 7.18 -16.66 19.55
C LEU A 117 7.11 -17.77 18.50
N GLY A 118 7.55 -17.48 17.28
CA GLY A 118 7.81 -18.51 16.28
C GLY A 118 9.06 -19.33 16.62
N LYS A 119 9.29 -20.40 15.84
CA LYS A 119 10.34 -21.38 16.10
C LYS A 119 11.74 -20.78 16.23
N ALA A 120 12.05 -19.73 15.46
CA ALA A 120 13.36 -19.06 15.53
C ALA A 120 13.61 -18.33 16.86
N TYR A 121 12.54 -17.99 17.60
CA TYR A 121 12.60 -17.15 18.79
C TYR A 121 12.44 -17.93 20.10
N THR A 122 12.41 -19.26 20.07
CA THR A 122 12.19 -20.10 21.27
C THR A 122 13.28 -19.95 22.33
N SER A 123 14.45 -19.41 21.98
CA SER A 123 15.52 -19.10 22.94
C SER A 123 15.32 -17.79 23.71
N ILE A 124 14.34 -16.96 23.31
CA ILE A 124 14.12 -15.62 23.90
C ILE A 124 13.34 -15.70 25.20
N ALA A 125 12.46 -16.69 25.36
CA ALA A 125 11.68 -16.90 26.56
C ALA A 125 11.42 -18.41 26.78
N PRO A 126 11.25 -18.85 28.04
CA PRO A 126 11.02 -20.26 28.35
C PRO A 126 9.64 -20.79 27.89
N THR A 127 8.69 -19.89 27.58
CA THR A 127 7.34 -20.26 27.16
C THR A 127 7.01 -19.71 25.76
N PRO A 128 5.98 -20.25 25.07
CA PRO A 128 5.62 -19.82 23.72
C PRO A 128 5.09 -18.39 23.64
N TRP A 129 4.51 -17.87 24.73
CA TRP A 129 3.97 -16.52 24.80
C TRP A 129 4.77 -15.65 25.75
N VAL A 130 4.90 -14.38 25.38
CA VAL A 130 5.47 -13.33 26.21
C VAL A 130 4.43 -12.25 26.41
N SER A 131 4.14 -11.85 27.65
CA SER A 131 3.25 -10.72 27.93
C SER A 131 4.03 -9.47 28.30
N MET A 132 3.54 -8.31 27.86
CA MET A 132 4.13 -7.01 28.17
C MET A 132 3.06 -5.93 28.26
N GLN A 133 3.34 -4.85 28.99
CA GLN A 133 2.43 -3.71 29.05
C GLN A 133 2.24 -3.08 27.67
N THR A 134 0.98 -2.89 27.28
CA THR A 134 0.62 -2.24 26.02
C THR A 134 1.11 -0.80 25.97
N THR A 135 1.44 -0.29 24.79
CA THR A 135 1.72 1.14 24.59
C THR A 135 0.47 1.99 24.42
N GLY A 136 -0.71 1.38 24.37
CA GLY A 136 -1.94 2.02 23.94
C GLY A 136 -2.03 2.09 22.41
N ALA A 137 -3.23 1.89 21.89
CA ALA A 137 -3.56 1.88 20.46
C ALA A 137 -4.29 3.16 20.00
N ASP A 138 -4.32 4.21 20.85
CA ASP A 138 -5.25 5.33 20.72
C ASP A 138 -4.89 6.39 19.67
N ILE A 139 -3.99 6.08 18.73
CA ILE A 139 -3.63 6.97 17.62
C ILE A 139 -3.84 6.20 16.31
N ASP A 140 -4.69 6.70 15.41
CA ASP A 140 -5.06 6.02 14.15
C ASP A 140 -3.80 5.57 13.35
N CYS A 141 -2.75 6.40 13.27
CA CYS A 141 -1.49 6.04 12.60
C CYS A 141 -0.49 5.22 13.45
N ALA A 142 -0.85 4.80 14.67
CA ALA A 142 -0.06 3.85 15.46
C ALA A 142 -0.47 2.39 15.20
N ILE A 143 -1.68 2.17 14.66
CA ILE A 143 -2.15 0.83 14.30
C ILE A 143 -1.35 0.32 13.10
N THR A 144 -0.74 -0.86 13.25
CA THR A 144 -0.01 -1.52 12.17
C THR A 144 -0.88 -1.64 10.91
N GLY A 145 -0.32 -1.43 9.72
CA GLY A 145 -1.09 -1.40 8.46
C GLY A 145 -1.70 -0.04 8.14
N ILE A 146 -2.49 0.55 9.06
CA ILE A 146 -2.93 1.95 8.91
C ILE A 146 -1.71 2.87 8.87
N GLN A 147 -0.71 2.62 9.73
CA GLN A 147 0.57 3.31 9.70
C GLN A 147 1.25 3.25 8.32
N THR A 148 1.21 2.10 7.62
CA THR A 148 1.78 1.97 6.26
C THR A 148 1.09 2.91 5.29
N LEU A 149 -0.25 2.99 5.34
CA LEU A 149 -1.01 3.94 4.53
C LEU A 149 -0.66 5.40 4.88
N CYS A 150 -0.57 5.75 6.17
CA CYS A 150 -0.18 7.10 6.60
C CYS A 150 1.19 7.49 6.04
N LYS A 151 2.17 6.57 6.05
CA LYS A 151 3.51 6.79 5.52
C LYS A 151 3.53 6.96 4.00
N ILE A 152 2.74 6.17 3.26
CA ILE A 152 2.60 6.33 1.80
C ILE A 152 2.01 7.70 1.47
N ILE A 153 0.93 8.11 2.15
CA ILE A 153 0.33 9.44 1.94
C ILE A 153 1.32 10.56 2.27
N SER A 154 2.08 10.43 3.36
CA SER A 154 3.10 11.41 3.74
C SER A 154 4.23 11.49 2.71
N ALA A 155 4.63 10.36 2.11
CA ALA A 155 5.62 10.33 1.04
C ALA A 155 5.11 10.93 -0.28
N LEU A 156 3.82 10.74 -0.59
CA LEU A 156 3.15 11.39 -1.73
C LEU A 156 3.15 12.92 -1.56
N ASP A 157 2.76 13.40 -0.39
CA ASP A 157 2.75 14.84 -0.06
C ASP A 157 4.16 15.46 -0.06
N ALA A 158 5.15 14.74 0.50
CA ALA A 158 6.55 15.20 0.46
C ALA A 158 7.11 15.26 -0.97
N THR A 159 6.70 14.33 -1.85
CA THR A 159 7.09 14.35 -3.26
C THR A 159 6.48 15.54 -3.99
N ASP A 160 5.21 15.87 -3.72
CA ASP A 160 4.52 17.02 -4.34
C ASP A 160 5.15 18.37 -3.98
N LYS A 161 5.78 18.45 -2.80
CA LYS A 161 6.47 19.65 -2.29
C LYS A 161 7.94 19.75 -2.75
N ALA A 162 8.52 18.71 -3.35
CA ALA A 162 9.91 18.68 -3.74
C ALA A 162 10.15 19.34 -5.12
N PRO A 163 11.31 19.98 -5.36
CA PRO A 163 11.67 20.53 -6.67
C PRO A 163 12.44 19.51 -7.55
N PRO A 164 12.18 19.43 -8.87
CA PRO A 164 11.05 20.07 -9.56
C PRO A 164 9.72 19.41 -9.14
N PRO A 165 8.64 20.19 -8.99
CA PRO A 165 7.34 19.64 -8.67
C PRO A 165 6.85 18.82 -9.87
N GLY A 166 6.51 17.55 -9.64
CA GLY A 166 5.92 16.72 -10.67
C GLY A 166 6.17 15.25 -10.46
N ARG A 167 5.09 14.48 -10.52
CA ARG A 167 5.08 13.04 -10.73
C ARG A 167 4.09 12.75 -11.83
N ASP A 168 4.37 11.73 -12.63
CA ASP A 168 3.37 11.30 -13.60
C ASP A 168 2.19 10.73 -12.82
N THR A 169 0.98 11.12 -13.21
CA THR A 169 -0.23 10.63 -12.57
C THR A 169 -1.17 10.18 -13.67
N THR A 170 -1.68 8.97 -13.54
CA THR A 170 -2.69 8.40 -14.43
C THR A 170 -3.81 7.81 -13.59
N GLY A 171 -5.03 7.86 -14.10
CA GLY A 171 -6.21 7.33 -13.43
C GLY A 171 -7.13 6.66 -14.44
N THR A 172 -7.59 5.47 -14.11
CA THR A 172 -8.45 4.67 -14.98
C THR A 172 -9.58 4.05 -14.16
N ARG A 173 -10.80 4.06 -14.71
CA ARG A 173 -11.89 3.24 -14.20
C ARG A 173 -11.79 1.85 -14.80
N LEU A 174 -11.81 0.83 -13.96
CA LEU A 174 -11.74 -0.57 -14.35
C LEU A 174 -13.15 -1.11 -14.70
N PRO A 175 -13.23 -2.25 -15.42
CA PRO A 175 -14.53 -2.82 -15.84
C PRO A 175 -15.48 -3.18 -14.69
N ASP A 176 -14.94 -3.47 -13.50
CA ASP A 176 -15.72 -3.76 -12.28
C ASP A 176 -16.22 -2.49 -11.56
N GLY A 177 -16.01 -1.31 -12.17
CA GLY A 177 -16.36 -0.01 -11.61
C GLY A 177 -15.37 0.53 -10.58
N SER A 178 -14.31 -0.23 -10.24
CA SER A 178 -13.24 0.26 -9.38
C SER A 178 -12.39 1.32 -10.09
N THR A 179 -11.66 2.11 -9.31
CA THR A 179 -10.73 3.13 -9.81
C THR A 179 -9.31 2.71 -9.47
N GLU A 180 -8.44 2.69 -10.48
CA GLU A 180 -7.00 2.55 -10.31
C GLU A 180 -6.31 3.88 -10.62
N VAL A 181 -5.45 4.32 -9.71
CA VAL A 181 -4.58 5.48 -9.85
C VAL A 181 -3.14 5.02 -9.77
N ARG A 182 -2.33 5.41 -10.75
CA ARG A 182 -0.88 5.20 -10.74
C ARG A 182 -0.19 6.54 -10.68
N THR A 183 0.77 6.65 -9.78
CA THR A 183 1.58 7.85 -9.61
C THR A 183 2.97 7.48 -9.10
N ASP A 184 3.76 8.42 -8.60
CA ASP A 184 5.10 8.15 -8.11
C ASP A 184 5.43 8.86 -6.80
N ILE A 185 6.43 8.33 -6.09
CA ILE A 185 7.13 9.04 -5.02
C ILE A 185 8.63 9.01 -5.28
N THR A 186 9.35 10.02 -4.82
CA THR A 186 10.81 9.96 -4.83
C THR A 186 11.31 8.91 -3.84
N LEU A 187 12.43 8.25 -4.15
CA LEU A 187 13.10 7.38 -3.19
C LEU A 187 13.47 8.15 -1.90
N LYS A 188 13.80 9.44 -2.02
CA LYS A 188 14.01 10.32 -0.86
C LYS A 188 12.78 10.37 0.05
N ALA A 189 11.62 10.71 -0.50
CA ALA A 189 10.39 10.78 0.28
C ALA A 189 10.02 9.42 0.89
N PHE A 190 10.29 8.33 0.17
CA PHE A 190 10.12 6.97 0.69
C PHE A 190 10.97 6.69 1.94
N VAL A 191 12.28 7.02 1.87
CA VAL A 191 13.24 6.79 2.96
C VAL A 191 12.96 7.73 4.14
N ASP A 192 12.79 9.03 3.88
CA ASP A 192 12.59 10.06 4.92
C ASP A 192 11.30 9.85 5.71
N ASN A 193 10.24 9.35 5.08
CA ASN A 193 8.97 9.02 5.75
C ASN A 193 8.96 7.60 6.34
N ALA A 194 10.08 6.88 6.28
CA ALA A 194 10.23 5.51 6.76
C ALA A 194 9.12 4.57 6.28
N VAL A 195 8.73 4.70 4.99
CA VAL A 195 7.65 3.90 4.37
C VAL A 195 7.93 2.41 4.57
N ILE A 196 9.18 1.99 4.35
CA ILE A 196 9.80 0.84 5.00
C ILE A 196 10.88 1.38 5.93
N ASN A 197 11.03 0.79 7.12
CA ASN A 197 12.13 1.13 8.01
C ASN A 197 13.44 0.53 7.48
N ILE A 198 14.27 1.34 6.83
CA ILE A 198 15.60 0.94 6.34
C ILE A 198 16.63 1.34 7.41
N PRO A 199 17.40 0.38 7.96
CA PRO A 199 18.45 0.68 8.94
C PRO A 199 19.42 1.76 8.43
N ALA A 200 19.87 2.64 9.32
CA ALA A 200 20.68 3.81 8.94
C ALA A 200 22.01 3.45 8.26
N ASP A 201 22.61 2.32 8.63
CA ASP A 201 23.81 1.77 8.00
C ASP A 201 23.54 1.28 6.56
N VAL A 202 22.35 0.72 6.31
CA VAL A 202 21.90 0.31 4.96
C VAL A 202 21.50 1.53 4.12
N ALA A 203 20.80 2.51 4.70
CA ALA A 203 20.40 3.73 4.00
C ALA A 203 21.60 4.53 3.49
N LYS A 204 22.73 4.51 4.21
CA LYS A 204 24.00 5.13 3.79
C LYS A 204 24.64 4.48 2.55
N LEU A 205 24.21 3.28 2.18
CA LEU A 205 24.67 2.61 0.95
C LEU A 205 23.93 3.10 -0.29
N ILE A 206 22.85 3.87 -0.13
CA ILE A 206 22.06 4.40 -1.25
C ILE A 206 22.77 5.61 -1.83
N ASP A 207 23.16 5.54 -3.10
CA ASP A 207 23.78 6.67 -3.78
C ASP A 207 22.85 7.90 -3.77
N PRO A 208 23.36 9.11 -3.47
CA PRO A 208 22.55 10.32 -3.41
C PRO A 208 21.77 10.62 -4.69
N GLU A 209 22.31 10.24 -5.86
CA GLU A 209 21.64 10.41 -7.16
C GLU A 209 20.39 9.53 -7.32
N LEU A 210 20.26 8.45 -6.56
CA LEU A 210 19.09 7.59 -6.58
C LEU A 210 17.93 8.19 -5.78
N MET A 211 18.21 9.10 -4.84
CA MET A 211 17.20 9.69 -3.96
C MET A 211 16.17 10.54 -4.73
N SER A 212 16.54 11.13 -5.86
CA SER A 212 15.61 11.86 -6.74
C SER A 212 14.88 10.97 -7.73
N ARG A 213 15.17 9.67 -7.78
CA ARG A 213 14.50 8.73 -8.69
C ARG A 213 13.11 8.41 -8.17
N LEU A 214 12.18 8.24 -9.10
CA LEU A 214 10.79 7.92 -8.83
C LEU A 214 10.60 6.41 -8.67
N VAL A 215 9.75 6.02 -7.73
CA VAL A 215 9.22 4.67 -7.57
C VAL A 215 7.70 4.72 -7.66
N ALA A 216 7.11 3.76 -8.36
CA ALA A 216 5.70 3.79 -8.70
C ALA A 216 4.83 3.53 -7.47
N VAL A 217 3.72 4.25 -7.39
CA VAL A 217 2.64 4.07 -6.43
C VAL A 217 1.37 3.70 -7.17
N LYS A 218 0.66 2.69 -6.69
CA LYS A 218 -0.65 2.29 -7.21
C LYS A 218 -1.67 2.28 -6.09
N ILE A 219 -2.77 3.01 -6.29
CA ILE A 219 -3.93 3.05 -5.38
C ILE A 219 -5.13 2.49 -6.13
N VAL A 220 -5.81 1.52 -5.52
CA VAL A 220 -7.03 0.92 -6.04
C VAL A 220 -8.16 1.14 -5.05
N VAL A 221 -9.26 1.70 -5.55
CA VAL A 221 -10.47 2.01 -4.79
C VAL A 221 -11.63 1.27 -5.41
N ASN A 222 -12.41 0.56 -4.59
CA ASN A 222 -13.59 -0.18 -5.02
C ASN A 222 -14.67 0.75 -5.61
N SER A 223 -15.65 0.19 -6.32
CA SER A 223 -16.77 0.94 -6.88
C SER A 223 -17.64 1.65 -5.83
N ASP A 224 -17.65 1.14 -4.59
CA ASP A 224 -18.29 1.76 -3.41
C ASP A 224 -17.45 2.88 -2.77
N ARG A 225 -16.31 3.24 -3.38
CA ARG A 225 -15.33 4.23 -2.91
C ARG A 225 -14.55 3.85 -1.65
N THR A 226 -14.52 2.57 -1.28
CA THR A 226 -13.66 2.07 -0.21
C THR A 226 -12.26 1.72 -0.71
N LEU A 227 -11.25 1.88 0.14
CA LEU A 227 -9.88 1.48 -0.19
C LEU A 227 -9.80 -0.04 -0.38
N ARG A 228 -9.30 -0.48 -1.54
CA ARG A 228 -8.95 -1.88 -1.80
C ARG A 228 -7.47 -2.12 -1.55
N LYS A 229 -6.62 -1.28 -2.13
CA LYS A 229 -5.16 -1.48 -2.11
C LYS A 229 -4.41 -0.16 -2.26
N ALA A 230 -3.28 -0.02 -1.57
CA ALA A 230 -2.27 0.98 -1.88
C ALA A 230 -0.89 0.31 -1.84
N GLU A 231 -0.09 0.45 -2.89
CA GLU A 231 1.25 -0.13 -2.96
C GLU A 231 2.26 0.86 -3.53
N VAL A 232 3.49 0.77 -3.09
CA VAL A 232 4.68 1.35 -3.69
C VAL A 232 5.54 0.21 -4.21
N ARG A 233 5.97 0.28 -5.46
CA ARG A 233 6.87 -0.71 -6.06
C ARG A 233 7.83 -0.05 -7.04
N GLY A 234 9.10 -0.37 -6.93
CA GLY A 234 10.11 0.16 -7.84
C GLY A 234 11.47 -0.48 -7.69
N GLU A 235 12.26 -0.33 -8.75
CA GLU A 235 13.69 -0.62 -8.75
C GLU A 235 14.41 0.57 -9.35
N VAL A 236 15.42 1.08 -8.65
CA VAL A 236 16.32 2.13 -9.16
C VAL A 236 17.75 1.66 -9.05
N ARG A 237 18.59 2.04 -10.02
CA ARG A 237 19.98 1.57 -10.11
C ARG A 237 20.92 2.69 -10.57
N SER A 238 22.12 2.70 -10.02
CA SER A 238 23.28 3.45 -10.47
C SER A 238 24.35 2.48 -11.00
N ALA A 239 25.56 2.97 -11.25
CA ALA A 239 26.70 2.11 -11.55
C ALA A 239 27.15 1.24 -10.37
N LYS A 240 26.85 1.64 -9.11
CA LYS A 240 27.36 1.00 -7.89
C LYS A 240 26.28 0.42 -6.99
N THR A 241 25.05 0.94 -7.11
CA THR A 241 23.99 0.67 -6.15
C THR A 241 22.71 0.27 -6.86
N LYS A 242 22.08 -0.78 -6.33
CA LYS A 242 20.74 -1.21 -6.73
C LYS A 242 19.81 -1.14 -5.54
N VAL A 243 18.68 -0.45 -5.69
CA VAL A 243 17.62 -0.38 -4.68
C VAL A 243 16.34 -0.97 -5.26
N GLN A 244 15.76 -1.94 -4.57
CA GLN A 244 14.43 -2.49 -4.85
C GLN A 244 13.54 -2.23 -3.65
N VAL A 245 12.34 -1.72 -3.89
CA VAL A 245 11.32 -1.52 -2.86
C VAL A 245 9.99 -2.04 -3.35
N GLU A 246 9.29 -2.74 -2.47
CA GLU A 246 7.90 -3.13 -2.61
C GLU A 246 7.29 -3.02 -1.22
N VAL A 247 6.22 -2.26 -1.08
CA VAL A 247 5.42 -2.24 0.14
C VAL A 247 3.99 -1.94 -0.23
N GLY A 248 3.04 -2.56 0.44
CA GLY A 248 1.67 -2.17 0.26
C GLY A 248 0.77 -2.67 1.36
N TYR A 249 -0.45 -2.18 1.29
CA TYR A 249 -1.56 -2.57 2.13
C TYR A 249 -2.70 -3.02 1.22
N GLU A 250 -3.28 -4.17 1.53
CA GLU A 250 -4.50 -4.69 0.89
C GLU A 250 -5.59 -4.88 1.94
N SER A 251 -6.75 -4.27 1.71
CA SER A 251 -7.94 -4.46 2.55
C SER A 251 -8.56 -5.83 2.25
N ARG A 252 -8.85 -6.59 3.31
CA ARG A 252 -9.46 -7.93 3.25
C ARG A 252 -10.90 -7.93 3.79
N GLY A 253 -11.49 -6.73 3.90
CA GLY A 253 -12.85 -6.51 4.38
C GLY A 253 -12.95 -6.42 5.91
N PRO A 254 -14.17 -6.45 6.46
CA PRO A 254 -14.40 -6.35 7.90
C PRO A 254 -13.89 -7.60 8.64
N SER A 255 -13.57 -7.42 9.92
CA SER A 255 -13.28 -8.50 10.87
C SER A 255 -14.54 -9.02 11.55
N ASP A 256 -14.51 -10.24 12.06
CA ASP A 256 -15.51 -10.80 12.96
C ASP A 256 -14.90 -11.39 14.25
N ALA A 257 -15.73 -11.97 15.11
CA ALA A 257 -15.28 -12.50 16.41
C ALA A 257 -14.34 -13.70 16.27
N THR A 258 -14.47 -14.47 15.18
CA THR A 258 -13.73 -15.71 14.94
C THR A 258 -12.30 -15.46 14.46
N ASP A 259 -11.98 -14.22 14.05
CA ASP A 259 -10.63 -13.83 13.66
C ASP A 259 -9.66 -13.73 14.86
N PHE A 260 -10.18 -13.69 16.10
CA PHE A 260 -9.39 -13.45 17.31
C PHE A 260 -9.23 -14.73 18.14
N PRO A 261 -8.01 -15.03 18.62
CA PRO A 261 -7.78 -16.17 19.50
C PRO A 261 -8.28 -15.89 20.92
N ALA A 262 -8.43 -16.95 21.71
CA ALA A 262 -8.53 -16.82 23.16
C ALA A 262 -7.20 -16.28 23.74
N ALA A 263 -7.28 -15.64 24.91
CA ALA A 263 -6.08 -15.28 25.67
C ALA A 263 -5.25 -16.54 25.99
N PRO A 264 -3.91 -16.45 25.96
CA PRO A 264 -3.07 -17.59 26.29
C PRO A 264 -3.28 -18.03 27.75
N PRO A 265 -3.15 -19.33 28.06
CA PRO A 265 -3.28 -19.82 29.42
C PRO A 265 -2.08 -19.36 30.28
N PRO A 266 -2.25 -19.06 31.59
CA PRO A 266 -1.19 -18.51 32.43
C PRO A 266 0.12 -19.32 32.46
N GLY A 267 0.04 -20.64 32.35
CA GLY A 267 1.21 -21.53 32.36
C GLY A 267 2.07 -21.49 31.07
N GLU A 268 1.60 -20.82 30.02
CA GLU A 268 2.31 -20.68 28.75
C GLU A 268 2.87 -19.27 28.52
N ILE A 269 2.84 -18.41 29.54
CA ILE A 269 3.20 -16.99 29.44
C ILE A 269 4.43 -16.68 30.27
N THR A 270 5.41 -16.05 29.64
CA THR A 270 6.53 -15.39 30.29
C THR A 270 6.17 -13.91 30.42
N ALA A 271 5.90 -13.45 31.64
CA ALA A 271 5.58 -12.05 31.88
C ALA A 271 6.86 -11.21 31.91
N LEU A 272 6.92 -10.16 31.08
CA LEU A 272 7.98 -9.16 31.19
C LEU A 272 7.66 -8.18 32.33
N PRO A 273 8.70 -7.63 32.99
CA PRO A 273 8.55 -6.48 33.86
C PRO A 273 7.80 -5.32 33.18
N ALA A 274 7.01 -4.58 33.96
CA ALA A 274 6.15 -3.49 33.50
C ALA A 274 6.90 -2.19 33.17
N ASP A 275 8.14 -2.28 32.69
CA ASP A 275 8.99 -1.13 32.38
C ASP A 275 9.40 -1.09 30.91
N ARG A 276 9.73 0.11 30.44
CA ARG A 276 10.11 0.35 29.05
C ARG A 276 11.39 -0.39 28.67
N ALA A 277 12.34 -0.54 29.60
CA ALA A 277 13.63 -1.14 29.31
C ALA A 277 13.51 -2.65 29.05
N ALA A 278 12.69 -3.36 29.84
CA ALA A 278 12.40 -4.77 29.62
C ALA A 278 11.75 -5.03 28.25
N ARG A 279 10.81 -4.18 27.84
CA ARG A 279 10.19 -4.26 26.51
C ARG A 279 11.20 -3.99 25.39
N THR A 280 12.02 -2.95 25.53
CA THR A 280 13.07 -2.63 24.55
C THR A 280 14.10 -3.75 24.44
N ASP A 281 14.54 -4.32 25.55
CA ASP A 281 15.44 -5.47 25.57
C ASP A 281 14.84 -6.68 24.83
N PHE A 282 13.57 -7.00 25.08
CA PHE A 282 12.89 -8.08 24.38
C PHE A 282 12.91 -7.88 22.85
N TRP A 283 12.52 -6.71 22.36
CA TRP A 283 12.55 -6.43 20.92
C TRP A 283 13.96 -6.40 20.33
N ASN A 284 14.96 -5.94 21.10
CA ASN A 284 16.37 -5.99 20.68
C ASN A 284 16.86 -7.44 20.56
N ARG A 285 16.47 -8.33 21.48
CA ARG A 285 16.80 -9.76 21.40
C ARG A 285 16.11 -10.43 20.22
N MET A 286 14.86 -10.09 19.92
CA MET A 286 14.16 -10.52 18.70
C MET A 286 14.92 -10.09 17.44
N ALA A 287 15.33 -8.82 17.37
CA ALA A 287 16.10 -8.28 16.24
C ALA A 287 17.47 -8.95 16.09
N ALA A 288 18.17 -9.24 17.19
CA ALA A 288 19.49 -9.88 17.16
C ALA A 288 19.48 -11.33 16.67
N VAL A 289 18.33 -11.99 16.71
CA VAL A 289 18.12 -13.34 16.14
C VAL A 289 18.04 -13.28 14.60
N GLN A 290 17.49 -12.20 14.05
CA GLN A 290 17.42 -11.96 12.61
C GLN A 290 18.80 -11.47 12.10
N LYS A 291 19.69 -12.40 11.75
CA LYS A 291 21.01 -12.10 11.16
C LYS A 291 21.05 -12.35 9.65
#